data_AF-A0A7S2LPQ0-F1
#
_entry.id   AF-A0A7S2LPQ0-F1
#
_cell.length_a   1.000
_cell.length_b   1.000
_cell.length_c   1.000
_cell.angle_alpha   90.00
_cell.angle_beta   90.00
_cell.angle_gamma   90.00
#
_symmetry.space_group_name_H-M   'P 1'
#
loop_
_entity.id
_entity.type
_entity.pdbx_description
1 polymer ?
#
loop_
_entity_poly.entity_id
_entity_poly.type
_entity_poly.pdbx_seq_one_letter_code
_entity_poly.pdbx_strand_id
1 'polypeptide(L)'
;AAFQAGMEPRGGGTMGCTHELSVALVYNALKRVLAFSDLARKNKAGATVLAASIDKAAKKAFDIFCGKHSRPADDVGLTLSRLQDLKIQRVGLVGNKLGMEKARELYEIVIGDLDEHLDYPVHAEPPAPMNVAGLEASATGVGGKHSADEGDAGEDQPLDTCTFPIVVLKLSQSKSWLPSALLEGPELQMEREALVQAGFSPKLPSGAKIFVPPEAFVTVERYFKMQGLQLKTSHIVVSADMERKVMAVVEAAREAATRRESGSCKVTKRMEVSVEEANESPQPTTIEAALRYEVKRTFVHVPIPSSLCSTLSTAPITM
;
A
#
# COMPACT_ATOMS: atom_id res chain seq x y z
N ALA A 1 33.26 40.02 14.70
CA ALA A 1 33.46 38.69 14.10
C ALA A 1 32.21 37.88 14.37
N ALA A 2 31.37 37.74 13.35
CA ALA A 2 30.05 37.13 13.41
C ALA A 2 30.09 35.88 12.54
N PHE A 3 29.61 34.75 13.06
CA PHE A 3 29.03 33.69 12.24
C PHE A 3 27.91 33.03 13.06
N GLN A 4 26.69 33.31 12.61
CA GLN A 4 25.42 32.84 13.14
C GLN A 4 24.98 31.71 12.20
N ALA A 5 25.10 30.46 12.64
CA ALA A 5 24.71 29.30 11.85
C ALA A 5 23.25 28.93 12.19
N GLY A 6 22.33 29.36 11.32
CA GLY A 6 20.93 28.95 11.35
C GLY A 6 20.77 27.54 10.79
N MET A 7 20.22 26.63 11.57
CA MET A 7 19.75 25.34 11.10
C MET A 7 18.41 25.53 10.38
N GLU A 8 18.38 25.22 9.09
CA GLU A 8 17.12 25.17 8.33
C GLU A 8 16.34 23.88 8.65
N PRO A 9 15.01 23.95 8.79
CA PRO A 9 14.17 22.78 8.98
C PRO A 9 14.14 21.93 7.71
N ARG A 10 14.62 20.68 7.81
CA ARG A 10 14.44 19.65 6.79
C ARG A 10 12.95 19.36 6.60
N GLY A 11 12.37 19.93 5.55
CA GLY A 11 11.03 19.60 5.10
C GLY A 11 10.94 18.11 4.73
N GLY A 12 10.13 17.36 5.48
CA GLY A 12 9.73 16.00 5.15
C GLY A 12 8.88 16.00 3.89
N GLY A 13 9.52 15.81 2.74
CA GLY A 13 8.83 15.58 1.48
C GLY A 13 8.14 14.22 1.53
N THR A 14 6.81 14.24 1.65
CA THR A 14 5.96 13.09 1.36
C THR A 14 6.16 12.71 -0.11
N MET A 15 7.12 11.82 -0.37
CA MET A 15 7.30 11.17 -1.67
C MET A 15 6.18 10.15 -1.89
N GLY A 16 4.94 10.64 -2.02
CA GLY A 16 3.95 9.94 -2.80
C GLY A 16 4.48 9.89 -4.21
N CYS A 17 5.01 8.74 -4.66
CA CYS A 17 5.31 8.52 -6.08
C CYS A 17 3.98 8.51 -6.85
N THR A 18 3.38 9.68 -7.04
CA THR A 18 2.42 9.90 -8.10
C THR A 18 3.21 9.74 -9.39
N HIS A 19 3.17 8.53 -9.95
CA HIS A 19 3.69 8.34 -11.29
C HIS A 19 2.91 9.27 -12.20
N GLU A 20 3.55 10.35 -12.64
CA GLU A 20 2.94 11.33 -13.50
C GLU A 20 2.52 10.61 -14.79
N LEU A 21 1.21 10.46 -14.96
CA LEU A 21 0.66 9.78 -16.11
C LEU A 21 1.08 10.56 -17.36
N SER A 22 1.72 9.88 -18.32
CA SER A 22 2.12 10.49 -19.58
C SER A 22 1.64 9.67 -20.77
N VAL A 23 1.38 10.35 -21.90
CA VAL A 23 0.98 9.69 -23.16
C VAL A 23 2.04 8.66 -23.59
N ALA A 24 3.32 8.94 -23.34
CA ALA A 24 4.42 8.02 -23.66
C ALA A 24 4.35 6.72 -22.85
N LEU A 25 3.99 6.80 -21.57
CA LEU A 25 3.79 5.62 -20.72
C LEU A 25 2.63 4.76 -21.25
N VAL A 26 1.49 5.36 -21.54
CA VAL A 26 0.31 4.66 -22.10
C VAL A 26 0.62 4.04 -23.46
N TYR A 27 1.36 4.75 -24.32
CA TYR A 27 1.80 4.23 -25.63
C TYR A 27 2.68 2.98 -25.50
N ASN A 28 3.67 3.02 -24.60
CA ASN A 28 4.56 1.89 -24.37
C ASN A 28 3.82 0.69 -23.75
N ALA A 29 2.88 0.94 -22.83
CA ALA A 29 2.01 -0.08 -22.28
C ALA A 29 1.16 -0.73 -23.39
N LEU A 30 0.51 0.06 -24.24
CA LEU A 30 -0.31 -0.44 -25.34
C LEU A 30 0.50 -1.28 -26.35
N LYS A 31 1.73 -0.87 -26.67
CA LYS A 31 2.64 -1.66 -27.51
C LYS A 31 2.93 -3.04 -26.92
N ARG A 32 3.14 -3.10 -25.60
CA ARG A 32 3.43 -4.34 -24.88
C ARG A 32 2.21 -5.25 -24.88
N VAL A 33 1.05 -4.73 -24.49
CA VAL A 33 -0.24 -5.44 -24.43
C VAL A 33 -0.60 -6.07 -25.77
N LEU A 34 -0.37 -5.34 -26.87
CA LEU A 34 -0.66 -5.79 -28.24
C LEU A 34 0.43 -6.64 -28.87
N ALA A 35 1.55 -6.92 -28.17
CA ALA A 35 2.72 -7.57 -28.75
C ALA A 35 3.16 -6.92 -30.08
N PHE A 36 3.25 -5.58 -30.11
CA PHE A 36 3.51 -4.80 -31.33
C PHE A 36 4.71 -5.30 -32.13
N SER A 37 5.78 -5.71 -31.46
CA SER A 37 6.99 -6.24 -32.11
C SER A 37 6.71 -7.46 -32.98
N ASP A 38 5.81 -8.34 -32.53
CA ASP A 38 5.46 -9.56 -33.27
C ASP A 38 4.52 -9.25 -34.43
N LEU A 39 3.56 -8.34 -34.22
CA LEU A 39 2.67 -7.85 -35.28
C LEU A 39 3.42 -7.12 -36.39
N ALA A 40 4.34 -6.21 -36.02
CA ALA A 40 5.18 -5.48 -36.96
C ALA A 40 6.11 -6.43 -37.76
N ARG A 41 6.58 -7.52 -37.12
CA ARG A 41 7.37 -8.55 -37.79
C ARG A 41 6.54 -9.36 -38.80
N LYS A 42 5.30 -9.71 -38.43
CA LYS A 42 4.36 -10.44 -39.31
C LYS A 42 3.88 -9.60 -40.48
N ASN A 43 3.71 -8.28 -40.31
CA ASN A 43 3.19 -7.38 -41.35
C ASN A 43 4.09 -6.14 -41.52
N LYS A 44 5.27 -6.33 -42.14
CA LYS A 44 6.24 -5.26 -42.36
C LYS A 44 5.66 -4.07 -43.14
N ALA A 45 4.87 -4.33 -44.18
CA ALA A 45 4.24 -3.28 -44.99
C ALA A 45 3.19 -2.46 -44.21
N GLY A 46 2.57 -3.06 -43.19
CA GLY A 46 1.58 -2.40 -42.33
C GLY A 46 2.15 -1.76 -41.06
N ALA A 47 3.44 -1.90 -40.77
CA ALA A 47 4.02 -1.52 -39.47
C ALA A 47 3.89 -0.01 -39.17
N THR A 48 4.04 0.84 -40.18
CA THR A 48 3.90 2.31 -40.05
C THR A 48 2.45 2.71 -39.74
N VAL A 49 1.49 2.11 -40.44
CA VAL A 49 0.05 2.34 -40.23
C VAL A 49 -0.38 1.84 -38.85
N LEU A 50 0.13 0.67 -38.44
CA LEU A 50 -0.12 0.11 -37.10
C LEU A 50 0.43 1.04 -36.00
N ALA A 51 1.66 1.52 -36.15
CA ALA A 51 2.28 2.45 -35.20
C ALA A 51 1.46 3.75 -35.06
N ALA A 52 0.99 4.32 -36.17
CA ALA A 52 0.12 5.49 -36.17
C ALA A 52 -1.25 5.20 -35.52
N SER A 53 -1.81 4.00 -35.71
CA SER A 53 -3.05 3.60 -35.03
C SER A 53 -2.86 3.45 -33.52
N ILE A 54 -1.72 2.90 -33.07
CA ILE A 54 -1.38 2.76 -31.65
C ILE A 54 -1.17 4.14 -31.01
N ASP A 55 -0.50 5.07 -31.70
CA ASP A 55 -0.35 6.46 -31.21
C ASP A 55 -1.71 7.14 -30.98
N LYS A 56 -2.63 7.02 -31.95
CA LYS A 56 -4.00 7.53 -31.81
C LYS A 56 -4.76 6.86 -30.66
N ALA A 57 -4.62 5.54 -30.51
CA ALA A 57 -5.27 4.79 -29.43
C ALA A 57 -4.68 5.16 -28.06
N ALA A 58 -3.37 5.35 -27.95
CA ALA A 58 -2.70 5.76 -26.72
C ALA A 58 -3.14 7.15 -26.25
N LYS A 59 -3.29 8.11 -27.15
CA LYS A 59 -3.84 9.44 -26.84
C LYS A 59 -5.27 9.35 -26.29
N LYS A 60 -6.12 8.53 -26.91
CA LYS A 60 -7.49 8.29 -26.41
C LYS A 60 -7.53 7.59 -25.07
N ALA A 61 -6.68 6.57 -24.87
CA ALA A 61 -6.55 5.88 -23.59
C ALA A 61 -6.08 6.84 -22.49
N PHE A 62 -5.11 7.70 -22.80
CA PHE A 62 -4.66 8.76 -21.90
C PHE A 62 -5.79 9.72 -21.53
N ASP A 63 -6.59 10.18 -22.51
CA ASP A 63 -7.76 11.02 -22.23
C ASP A 63 -8.82 10.32 -21.35
N ILE A 64 -8.98 8.99 -21.50
CA ILE A 64 -9.83 8.17 -20.63
C ILE A 64 -9.28 8.14 -19.19
N PHE A 65 -7.97 7.92 -19.01
CA PHE A 65 -7.33 7.88 -17.69
C PHE A 65 -7.28 9.25 -17.00
N CYS A 66 -7.05 10.33 -17.74
CA CYS A 66 -7.02 11.70 -17.20
C CYS A 66 -8.42 12.26 -16.90
N GLY A 67 -9.49 11.52 -17.17
CA GLY A 67 -10.83 11.93 -16.80
C GLY A 67 -11.28 13.24 -17.46
N LYS A 68 -10.85 13.55 -18.69
CA LYS A 68 -11.35 14.73 -19.43
C LYS A 68 -12.89 14.76 -19.55
N HIS A 69 -13.57 13.65 -19.22
CA HIS A 69 -15.02 13.52 -19.20
C HIS A 69 -15.58 12.90 -17.90
N SER A 70 -14.85 12.90 -16.79
CA SER A 70 -15.32 12.24 -15.57
C SER A 70 -14.91 12.91 -14.26
N ARG A 71 -15.82 12.78 -13.29
CA ARG A 71 -15.63 13.21 -11.90
C ARG A 71 -14.59 12.31 -11.21
N PRO A 72 -13.92 12.81 -10.16
CA PRO A 72 -12.77 12.17 -9.50
C PRO A 72 -13.04 10.87 -8.73
N ALA A 73 -14.15 10.17 -8.99
CA ALA A 73 -14.48 8.87 -8.42
C ALA A 73 -14.98 7.94 -9.53
N ASP A 74 -14.25 7.88 -10.64
CA ASP A 74 -14.62 7.03 -11.76
C ASP A 74 -14.54 5.57 -11.35
N ASP A 75 -15.69 4.90 -11.47
CA ASP A 75 -15.83 3.45 -11.40
C ASP A 75 -14.85 2.80 -12.37
N VAL A 76 -13.97 1.94 -11.83
CA VAL A 76 -12.99 1.18 -12.61
C VAL A 76 -13.66 0.40 -13.74
N GLY A 77 -14.91 -0.06 -13.52
CA GLY A 77 -15.73 -0.71 -14.52
C GLY A 77 -15.98 0.17 -15.75
N LEU A 78 -16.26 1.46 -15.55
CA LEU A 78 -16.48 2.42 -16.65
C LEU A 78 -15.18 2.69 -17.41
N THR A 79 -14.05 2.83 -16.71
CA THR A 79 -12.74 3.00 -17.34
C THR A 79 -12.41 1.79 -18.22
N LEU A 80 -12.54 0.58 -17.68
CA LEU A 80 -12.30 -0.66 -18.44
C LEU A 80 -13.26 -0.80 -19.62
N SER A 81 -14.54 -0.46 -19.44
CA SER A 81 -15.53 -0.46 -20.52
C SER A 81 -15.19 0.52 -21.65
N ARG A 82 -14.61 1.68 -21.34
CA ARG A 82 -14.14 2.64 -22.37
C ARG A 82 -12.87 2.15 -23.05
N LEU A 83 -11.95 1.54 -22.29
CA LEU A 83 -10.70 0.98 -22.83
C LEU A 83 -10.97 -0.20 -23.78
N GLN A 84 -11.91 -1.11 -23.46
CA GLN A 84 -12.21 -2.25 -24.35
C GLN A 84 -12.72 -1.82 -25.73
N ASP A 85 -13.41 -0.67 -25.80
CA ASP A 85 -13.97 -0.10 -27.02
C ASP A 85 -12.96 0.74 -27.83
N LEU A 86 -11.71 0.83 -27.38
CA LEU A 86 -10.65 1.51 -28.13
C LEU A 86 -10.47 0.85 -29.48
N LYS A 87 -10.71 1.63 -30.54
CA LYS A 87 -10.54 1.20 -31.92
C LYS A 87 -9.07 1.23 -32.31
N ILE A 88 -8.53 0.06 -32.65
CA ILE A 88 -7.16 -0.07 -33.15
C ILE A 88 -7.23 -0.79 -34.49
N GLN A 89 -6.88 -0.07 -35.55
CA GLN A 89 -7.02 -0.58 -36.91
C GLN A 89 -5.89 -1.55 -37.25
N ARG A 90 -6.20 -2.58 -38.03
CA ARG A 90 -5.22 -3.49 -38.68
C ARG A 90 -4.36 -4.32 -37.73
N VAL A 91 -4.82 -4.56 -36.52
CA VAL A 91 -4.14 -5.42 -35.52
C VAL A 91 -4.51 -6.90 -35.68
N GLY A 92 -5.48 -7.23 -36.54
CA GLY A 92 -6.06 -8.57 -36.60
C GLY A 92 -6.94 -8.91 -35.40
N LEU A 93 -7.36 -7.90 -34.62
CA LEU A 93 -8.30 -8.04 -33.52
C LEU A 93 -9.73 -8.16 -34.07
N VAL A 94 -10.53 -9.01 -33.43
CA VAL A 94 -11.95 -9.18 -33.77
C VAL A 94 -12.67 -7.84 -33.60
N GLY A 95 -13.28 -7.33 -34.67
CA GLY A 95 -14.01 -6.05 -34.65
C GLY A 95 -13.15 -4.79 -34.53
N ASN A 96 -11.82 -4.88 -34.69
CA ASN A 96 -10.88 -3.76 -34.52
C ASN A 96 -10.98 -3.05 -33.15
N LYS A 97 -11.39 -3.77 -32.10
CA LYS A 97 -11.47 -3.28 -30.72
C LYS A 97 -10.36 -3.89 -29.87
N LEU A 98 -9.95 -3.21 -28.80
CA LEU A 98 -8.93 -3.70 -27.87
C LEU A 98 -9.37 -4.99 -27.17
N GLY A 99 -10.63 -5.07 -26.76
CA GLY A 99 -11.19 -6.19 -26.00
C GLY A 99 -10.94 -6.07 -24.49
N MET A 100 -11.75 -6.76 -23.70
CA MET A 100 -11.77 -6.62 -22.24
C MET A 100 -10.49 -7.11 -21.56
N GLU A 101 -9.95 -8.26 -21.99
CA GLU A 101 -8.71 -8.83 -21.43
C GLU A 101 -7.53 -7.86 -21.58
N LYS A 102 -7.38 -7.28 -22.78
CA LYS A 102 -6.31 -6.32 -23.08
C LYS A 102 -6.54 -4.96 -22.45
N ALA A 103 -7.80 -4.57 -22.24
CA ALA A 103 -8.13 -3.38 -21.47
C ALA A 103 -7.71 -3.50 -20.00
N ARG A 104 -7.96 -4.66 -19.37
CA ARG A 104 -7.51 -4.94 -17.99
C ARG A 104 -5.99 -4.92 -17.88
N GLU A 105 -5.30 -5.64 -18.77
CA GLU A 105 -3.83 -5.67 -18.81
C GLU A 105 -3.23 -4.26 -18.98
N LEU A 106 -3.84 -3.42 -19.84
CA LEU A 106 -3.43 -2.03 -20.02
C LEU A 106 -3.64 -1.20 -18.74
N TYR A 107 -4.80 -1.35 -18.09
CA TYR A 107 -5.11 -0.63 -16.86
C TYR A 107 -4.10 -0.97 -15.76
N GLU A 108 -3.81 -2.25 -15.55
CA GLU A 108 -2.86 -2.72 -14.52
C GLU A 108 -1.44 -2.19 -14.74
N ILE A 109 -0.98 -2.14 -15.99
CA ILE A 109 0.34 -1.61 -16.32
C ILE A 109 0.42 -0.10 -16.05
N VAL A 110 -0.66 0.63 -16.31
CA VAL A 110 -0.69 2.10 -16.29
C VAL A 110 -0.99 2.65 -14.89
N ILE A 111 -2.01 2.11 -14.23
CA ILE A 111 -2.49 2.57 -12.91
C ILE A 111 -1.91 1.70 -11.78
N GLY A 112 -1.64 0.42 -12.04
CA GLY A 112 -1.19 -0.56 -11.05
C GLY A 112 -2.18 -1.70 -10.86
N ASP A 113 -1.77 -2.75 -10.13
CA ASP A 113 -2.60 -3.92 -9.83
C ASP A 113 -4.00 -3.48 -9.37
N LEU A 114 -5.02 -3.91 -10.12
CA LEU A 114 -6.37 -4.01 -9.60
C LEU A 114 -6.28 -5.02 -8.46
N ASP A 115 -6.54 -4.58 -7.23
CA ASP A 115 -6.74 -5.53 -6.15
C ASP A 115 -8.01 -6.32 -6.45
N GLU A 116 -7.86 -7.53 -6.99
CA GLU A 116 -8.98 -8.42 -7.32
C GLU A 116 -9.79 -8.82 -6.06
N HIS A 117 -9.29 -8.51 -4.85
CA HIS A 117 -9.98 -8.70 -3.59
C HIS A 117 -10.70 -7.46 -3.05
N LEU A 118 -10.62 -6.30 -3.72
CA LEU A 118 -11.59 -5.24 -3.52
C LEU A 118 -12.89 -5.63 -4.25
N ASP A 119 -13.60 -6.61 -3.69
CA ASP A 119 -15.05 -6.69 -3.83
C ASP A 119 -15.57 -5.38 -3.26
N TYR A 120 -15.74 -4.36 -4.10
CA TYR A 120 -16.53 -3.19 -3.74
C TYR A 120 -17.91 -3.73 -3.37
N PRO A 121 -18.32 -3.69 -2.10
CA PRO A 121 -19.67 -4.05 -1.76
C PRO A 121 -20.53 -3.08 -2.55
N VAL A 122 -21.31 -3.60 -3.49
CA VAL A 122 -22.38 -2.83 -4.10
C VAL A 122 -23.36 -2.58 -2.98
N HIS A 123 -23.15 -1.48 -2.26
CA HIS A 123 -24.08 -1.01 -1.25
C HIS A 123 -25.36 -0.63 -2.00
N ALA A 124 -26.28 -1.58 -2.11
CA ALA A 124 -27.63 -1.36 -2.63
C ALA A 124 -28.48 -0.51 -1.65
N GLU A 125 -27.94 -0.21 -0.46
CA GLU A 125 -28.58 0.71 0.47
C GLU A 125 -28.28 2.16 0.07
N PRO A 126 -29.34 2.99 -0.08
CA PRO A 126 -29.16 4.42 -0.30
C PRO A 126 -28.34 5.03 0.85
N PRO A 127 -27.44 5.99 0.56
CA PRO A 127 -26.61 6.61 1.58
C PRO A 127 -27.51 7.16 2.69
N ALA A 128 -27.25 6.72 3.93
CA ALA A 128 -28.00 7.18 5.08
C ALA A 128 -28.00 8.73 5.10
N PRO A 129 -29.15 9.38 5.37
CA PRO A 129 -29.23 10.83 5.38
C PRO A 129 -28.25 11.38 6.42
N MET A 130 -27.21 12.09 5.95
CA MET A 130 -26.30 12.80 6.83
C MET A 130 -27.10 13.91 7.52
N ASN A 131 -27.33 13.74 8.82
CA ASN A 131 -27.91 14.79 9.64
C ASN A 131 -26.79 15.80 9.98
N VAL A 132 -26.75 16.91 9.25
CA VAL A 132 -25.73 17.97 9.37
C VAL A 132 -26.01 18.94 10.54
N ALA A 133 -27.03 18.66 11.35
CA ALA A 133 -27.43 19.50 12.47
C ALA A 133 -26.76 19.03 13.78
N GLY A 134 -25.53 19.46 14.03
CA GLY A 134 -24.89 19.16 15.32
C GLY A 134 -23.46 19.64 15.51
N LEU A 135 -23.02 20.67 14.79
CA LEU A 135 -21.66 21.23 14.94
C LEU A 135 -21.70 22.63 15.53
N GLU A 136 -22.36 22.82 16.69
CA GLU A 136 -22.16 24.04 17.48
C GLU A 136 -21.95 23.74 18.96
N ALA A 137 -20.93 24.43 19.48
CA ALA A 137 -20.64 24.72 20.88
C ALA A 137 -20.14 23.58 21.79
N SER A 138 -18.84 23.62 22.11
CA SER A 138 -18.37 23.59 23.50
C SER A 138 -16.91 24.03 23.60
N ALA A 139 -16.71 25.34 23.78
CA ALA A 139 -15.49 25.91 24.33
C ALA A 139 -15.84 26.43 25.73
N THR A 140 -15.42 25.72 26.77
CA THR A 140 -15.36 26.24 28.14
C THR A 140 -14.26 25.48 28.88
N GLY A 141 -13.29 26.25 29.38
CA GLY A 141 -12.02 25.73 29.87
C GLY A 141 -12.06 25.15 31.28
N VAL A 142 -10.92 24.54 31.66
CA VAL A 142 -10.53 24.34 33.06
C VAL A 142 -9.02 24.54 33.13
N GLY A 143 -8.61 25.60 33.84
CA GLY A 143 -7.24 25.79 34.27
C GLY A 143 -6.93 24.90 35.47
N GLY A 144 -5.84 24.15 35.39
CA GLY A 144 -5.27 23.38 36.49
C GLY A 144 -3.83 23.81 36.72
N LYS A 145 -3.61 24.64 37.75
CA LYS A 145 -2.30 24.90 38.35
C LYS A 145 -1.85 23.61 39.05
N HIS A 146 -0.72 23.04 38.65
CA HIS A 146 0.00 22.10 39.50
C HIS A 146 1.42 22.58 39.75
N SER A 147 1.70 22.58 41.05
CA SER A 147 2.82 23.07 41.81
C SER A 147 4.17 22.52 41.37
N ALA A 148 5.19 23.37 41.51
CA ALA A 148 6.59 23.01 41.47
C ALA A 148 6.93 22.03 42.61
N ASP A 149 7.56 20.92 42.24
CA ASP A 149 8.33 20.08 43.15
C ASP A 149 9.68 19.85 42.46
N GLU A 150 10.69 20.52 42.99
CA GLU A 150 12.08 20.49 42.54
C GLU A 150 12.83 19.41 43.34
N GLY A 151 13.51 18.51 42.65
CA GLY A 151 14.70 17.86 43.19
C GLY A 151 14.75 16.35 43.02
N ASP A 152 15.22 15.90 41.85
CA ASP A 152 16.18 14.79 41.84
C ASP A 152 17.05 14.87 40.58
N ALA A 153 18.34 15.10 40.78
CA ALA A 153 19.34 15.15 39.73
C ALA A 153 19.77 13.71 39.40
N GLY A 154 18.85 12.93 38.84
CA GLY A 154 19.15 11.63 38.26
C GLY A 154 19.92 11.82 36.97
N GLU A 155 21.13 11.26 36.90
CA GLU A 155 21.93 11.18 35.68
C GLU A 155 21.08 10.66 34.51
N ASP A 156 20.87 11.50 33.48
CA ASP A 156 20.27 11.16 32.19
C ASP A 156 21.12 10.08 31.50
N GLN A 157 20.94 8.81 31.87
CA GLN A 157 21.46 7.71 31.09
C GLN A 157 20.66 7.65 29.79
N PRO A 158 21.31 7.81 28.61
CA PRO A 158 20.63 7.68 27.34
C PRO A 158 20.04 6.27 27.28
N LEU A 159 18.72 6.19 27.27
CA LEU A 159 18.03 4.93 27.06
C LEU A 159 18.43 4.42 25.68
N ASP A 160 19.10 3.28 25.63
CA ASP A 160 19.48 2.61 24.40
C ASP A 160 18.21 2.20 23.65
N THR A 161 17.72 3.07 22.77
CA THR A 161 16.68 2.73 21.81
C THR A 161 17.27 1.76 20.81
N CYS A 162 16.77 0.52 20.79
CA CYS A 162 17.12 -0.45 19.78
C CYS A 162 16.59 0.00 18.41
N THR A 163 17.51 0.29 17.48
CA THR A 163 17.18 0.62 16.09
C THR A 163 17.49 -0.58 15.21
N PHE A 164 16.51 -1.02 14.43
CA PHE A 164 16.66 -2.12 13.49
C PHE A 164 16.95 -1.58 12.08
N PRO A 165 18.12 -1.87 11.49
CA PRO A 165 18.39 -1.53 10.10
C PRO A 165 17.65 -2.51 9.17
N ILE A 166 16.67 -2.00 8.44
CA ILE A 166 15.82 -2.74 7.52
C ILE A 166 16.11 -2.33 6.08
N VAL A 167 16.16 -3.29 5.18
CA VAL A 167 16.35 -3.07 3.75
C VAL A 167 15.13 -3.59 3.00
N VAL A 168 14.56 -2.75 2.14
CA VAL A 168 13.48 -3.11 1.23
C VAL A 168 14.05 -3.23 -0.18
N LEU A 169 14.02 -4.44 -0.72
CA LEU A 169 14.46 -4.78 -2.06
C LEU A 169 13.26 -4.87 -2.99
N LYS A 170 13.31 -4.15 -4.11
CA LYS A 170 12.31 -4.23 -5.19
C LYS A 170 12.90 -4.95 -6.40
N LEU A 171 12.32 -6.09 -6.75
CA LEU A 171 12.71 -6.84 -7.94
C LEU A 171 11.91 -6.37 -9.17
N SER A 172 12.55 -6.36 -10.35
CA SER A 172 11.92 -5.96 -11.63
C SER A 172 10.74 -6.85 -12.01
N GLN A 173 10.83 -8.14 -11.70
CA GLN A 173 9.82 -9.14 -12.01
C GLN A 173 9.84 -10.21 -10.91
N SER A 174 8.68 -10.49 -10.33
CA SER A 174 8.43 -11.66 -9.50
C SER A 174 7.85 -12.77 -10.38
N LYS A 175 8.68 -13.76 -10.69
CA LYS A 175 8.26 -14.99 -11.38
C LYS A 175 7.85 -16.04 -10.34
N SER A 176 7.14 -17.09 -10.76
CA SER A 176 6.66 -18.15 -9.86
C SER A 176 7.79 -18.89 -9.12
N TRP A 177 9.00 -18.96 -9.69
CA TRP A 177 10.15 -19.57 -9.03
C TRP A 177 10.63 -18.77 -7.81
N LEU A 178 10.45 -17.45 -7.79
CA LEU A 178 10.97 -16.59 -6.72
C LEU A 178 10.26 -16.80 -5.38
N PRO A 179 8.91 -16.79 -5.29
CA PRO A 179 8.21 -17.16 -4.06
C PRO A 179 8.60 -18.57 -3.58
N SER A 180 8.69 -19.54 -4.48
CA SER A 180 9.05 -20.92 -4.14
C SER A 180 10.47 -20.96 -3.53
N ALA A 181 11.44 -20.31 -4.15
CA ALA A 181 12.81 -20.24 -3.62
C ALA A 181 12.87 -19.56 -2.23
N LEU A 182 12.13 -18.48 -2.02
CA LEU A 182 12.16 -17.74 -0.75
C LEU A 182 11.36 -18.40 0.37
N LEU A 183 10.22 -19.03 0.06
CA LEU A 183 9.28 -19.59 1.04
C LEU A 183 9.47 -21.09 1.28
N GLU A 184 10.03 -21.82 0.33
CA GLU A 184 10.22 -23.27 0.41
C GLU A 184 11.71 -23.67 0.41
N GLY A 185 12.60 -22.78 -0.03
CA GLY A 185 14.05 -23.06 -0.10
C GLY A 185 14.68 -23.32 1.28
N PRO A 186 15.61 -24.28 1.40
CA PRO A 186 16.20 -24.67 2.68
C PRO A 186 17.08 -23.56 3.29
N GLU A 187 17.61 -22.65 2.48
CA GLU A 187 18.59 -21.66 2.91
C GLU A 187 18.01 -20.65 3.91
N LEU A 188 16.72 -20.31 3.77
CA LEU A 188 16.00 -19.39 4.65
C LEU A 188 15.04 -20.10 5.61
N GLN A 189 15.16 -21.44 5.74
CA GLN A 189 14.23 -22.24 6.53
C GLN A 189 14.25 -21.83 8.01
N MET A 190 15.44 -21.65 8.59
CA MET A 190 15.61 -21.28 9.99
C MET A 190 14.91 -19.96 10.32
N GLU A 191 15.03 -18.95 9.46
CA GLU A 191 14.43 -17.64 9.70
C GLU A 191 12.91 -17.65 9.49
N ARG A 192 12.41 -18.46 8.54
CA ARG A 192 10.97 -18.68 8.41
C ARG A 192 10.39 -19.40 9.62
N GLU A 193 11.06 -20.43 10.11
CA GLU A 193 10.63 -21.18 11.30
C GLU A 193 10.64 -20.28 12.54
N ALA A 194 11.65 -19.43 12.71
CA ALA A 194 11.70 -18.46 13.81
C ALA A 194 10.49 -17.52 13.80
N LEU A 195 10.11 -16.99 12.62
CA LEU A 195 8.91 -16.16 12.48
C LEU A 195 7.63 -16.95 12.80
N VAL A 196 7.51 -18.16 12.27
CA VAL A 196 6.32 -19.02 12.48
C VAL A 196 6.19 -19.44 13.94
N GLN A 197 7.29 -19.76 14.62
CA GLN A 197 7.31 -20.09 16.06
C GLN A 197 6.86 -18.91 16.92
N ALA A 198 7.16 -17.68 16.49
CA ALA A 198 6.66 -16.46 17.12
C ALA A 198 5.21 -16.10 16.71
N GLY A 199 4.56 -16.92 15.87
CA GLY A 199 3.18 -16.70 15.41
C GLY A 199 3.05 -15.74 14.22
N PHE A 200 4.15 -15.41 13.55
CA PHE A 200 4.17 -14.51 12.39
C PHE A 200 4.30 -15.27 11.07
N SER A 201 3.73 -14.69 10.00
CA SER A 201 3.85 -15.22 8.64
C SER A 201 5.03 -14.56 7.89
N PRO A 202 5.93 -15.33 7.25
CA PRO A 202 6.96 -14.78 6.35
C PRO A 202 6.40 -14.05 5.11
N LYS A 203 5.10 -14.17 4.86
CA LYS A 203 4.38 -13.47 3.78
C LYS A 203 3.43 -12.44 4.39
N LEU A 204 3.64 -11.17 4.04
CA LEU A 204 2.78 -10.07 4.43
C LEU A 204 1.41 -10.13 3.71
N PRO A 205 0.36 -9.47 4.23
CA PRO A 205 -0.96 -9.42 3.59
C PRO A 205 -0.92 -8.92 2.14
N SER A 206 0.01 -8.01 1.82
CA SER A 206 0.22 -7.51 0.46
C SER A 206 0.95 -8.48 -0.48
N GLY A 207 1.32 -9.66 0.03
CA GLY A 207 2.07 -10.68 -0.69
C GLY A 207 3.58 -10.43 -0.81
N ALA A 208 4.08 -9.33 -0.23
CA ALA A 208 5.52 -9.11 -0.03
C ALA A 208 6.12 -10.14 0.95
N LYS A 209 7.41 -10.42 0.82
CA LYS A 209 8.12 -11.41 1.65
C LYS A 209 8.91 -10.66 2.69
N ILE A 210 8.92 -11.16 3.92
CA ILE A 210 9.59 -10.52 5.04
C ILE A 210 10.48 -11.51 5.78
N PHE A 211 11.73 -11.12 5.99
CA PHE A 211 12.76 -11.90 6.69
C PHE A 211 13.48 -10.97 7.68
N VAL A 212 12.88 -10.81 8.85
CA VAL A 212 13.38 -9.97 9.94
C VAL A 212 13.37 -10.79 11.24
N PRO A 213 14.15 -10.40 12.27
CA PRO A 213 14.02 -10.98 13.59
C PRO A 213 12.58 -10.90 14.10
N PRO A 214 12.05 -11.93 14.79
CA PRO A 214 10.67 -11.93 15.25
C PRO A 214 10.31 -10.74 16.13
N GLU A 215 11.26 -10.22 16.91
CA GLU A 215 11.06 -9.05 17.79
C GLU A 215 10.76 -7.78 16.97
N ALA A 216 11.39 -7.64 15.79
CA ALA A 216 11.23 -6.48 14.93
C ALA A 216 9.98 -6.54 14.03
N PHE A 217 9.34 -7.71 13.88
CA PHE A 217 8.30 -7.91 12.86
C PHE A 217 7.13 -6.92 12.98
N VAL A 218 6.57 -6.78 14.19
CA VAL A 218 5.41 -5.92 14.45
C VAL A 218 5.75 -4.45 14.23
N THR A 219 6.93 -4.03 14.70
CA THR A 219 7.42 -2.66 14.57
C THR A 219 7.63 -2.30 13.10
N VAL A 220 8.22 -3.20 12.31
CA VAL A 220 8.44 -3.02 10.87
C VAL A 220 7.13 -2.97 10.10
N GLU A 221 6.16 -3.85 10.40
CA GLU A 221 4.86 -3.82 9.74
C GLU A 221 4.09 -2.52 10.05
N ARG A 222 4.08 -2.10 11.32
CA ARG A 222 3.47 -0.84 11.76
C ARG A 222 4.12 0.35 11.07
N TYR A 223 5.45 0.37 10.99
CA TYR A 223 6.20 1.42 10.31
C TYR A 223 5.75 1.55 8.85
N PHE A 224 5.64 0.45 8.10
CA PHE A 224 5.19 0.52 6.71
C PHE A 224 3.74 1.01 6.56
N LYS A 225 2.85 0.63 7.47
CA LYS A 225 1.46 1.13 7.51
C LYS A 225 1.42 2.63 7.76
N MET A 226 2.15 3.12 8.76
CA MET A 226 2.22 4.55 9.09
C MET A 226 2.83 5.40 7.98
N GLN A 227 3.86 4.89 7.29
CA GLN A 227 4.48 5.56 6.16
C GLN A 227 3.64 5.49 4.88
N GLY A 228 2.52 4.75 4.88
CA GLY A 228 1.71 4.52 3.68
C GLY A 228 2.46 3.78 2.57
N LEU A 229 3.47 2.98 2.93
CA LEU A 229 4.29 2.24 1.97
C LEU A 229 3.53 1.00 1.50
N GLN A 230 2.99 1.07 0.28
CA GLN A 230 2.33 -0.05 -0.37
C GLN A 230 3.36 -1.07 -0.90
N LEU A 231 3.73 -2.03 -0.05
CA LEU A 231 4.55 -3.15 -0.45
C LEU A 231 3.78 -4.06 -1.40
N LYS A 232 4.42 -4.51 -2.48
CA LYS A 232 3.85 -5.45 -3.48
C LYS A 232 4.51 -6.81 -3.43
N THR A 233 3.99 -7.78 -4.18
CA THR A 233 4.56 -9.15 -4.28
C THR A 233 6.02 -9.23 -4.76
N SER A 234 6.49 -8.18 -5.44
CA SER A 234 7.88 -7.99 -5.92
C SER A 234 8.82 -7.37 -4.90
N HIS A 235 8.31 -6.98 -3.74
CA HIS A 235 9.10 -6.42 -2.65
C HIS A 235 9.50 -7.53 -1.66
N ILE A 236 10.74 -7.42 -1.17
CA ILE A 236 11.29 -8.26 -0.13
C ILE A 236 11.81 -7.33 0.97
N VAL A 237 11.31 -7.52 2.18
CA VAL A 237 11.73 -6.81 3.39
C VAL A 237 12.71 -7.71 4.13
N VAL A 238 13.91 -7.23 4.40
CA VAL A 238 14.96 -8.00 5.08
C VAL A 238 15.64 -7.16 6.14
N SER A 239 16.15 -7.78 7.20
CA SER A 239 17.15 -7.11 8.04
C SER A 239 18.43 -6.89 7.24
N ALA A 240 19.19 -5.83 7.56
CA ALA A 240 20.42 -5.50 6.85
C ALA A 240 21.44 -6.67 6.85
N ASP A 241 21.52 -7.41 7.97
CA ASP A 241 22.42 -8.55 8.12
C ASP A 241 22.02 -9.74 7.22
N MET A 242 20.72 -9.88 6.95
CA MET A 242 20.18 -10.95 6.11
C MET A 242 20.19 -10.62 4.61
N GLU A 243 20.44 -9.36 4.22
CA GLU A 243 20.36 -8.92 2.83
C GLU A 243 21.22 -9.79 1.90
N ARG A 244 22.49 -10.02 2.28
CA ARG A 244 23.42 -10.81 1.46
C ARG A 244 22.95 -12.25 1.30
N LYS A 245 22.42 -12.85 2.36
CA LYS A 245 21.92 -14.23 2.37
C LYS A 245 20.72 -14.36 1.43
N VAL A 246 19.75 -13.46 1.55
CA VAL A 246 18.55 -13.45 0.69
C VAL A 246 18.93 -13.21 -0.77
N MET A 247 19.86 -12.29 -1.05
CA MET A 247 20.35 -12.04 -2.40
C MET A 247 21.03 -13.25 -3.03
N ALA A 248 21.82 -14.00 -2.24
CA ALA A 248 22.45 -15.24 -2.70
C ALA A 248 21.40 -16.30 -3.08
N VAL A 249 20.33 -16.44 -2.28
CA VAL A 249 19.21 -17.36 -2.59
C VAL A 249 18.49 -16.96 -3.86
N VAL A 250 18.21 -15.66 -4.05
CA VAL A 250 17.57 -15.15 -5.26
C VAL A 250 18.45 -15.40 -6.49
N GLU A 251 19.76 -15.24 -6.38
CA GLU A 251 20.71 -15.50 -7.47
C GLU A 251 20.82 -16.98 -7.80
N ALA A 252 20.99 -17.85 -6.79
CA ALA A 252 21.04 -19.30 -6.97
C ALA A 252 19.76 -19.84 -7.63
N ALA A 253 18.59 -19.37 -7.17
CA ALA A 253 17.31 -19.75 -7.77
C ALA A 253 17.15 -19.23 -9.20
N ARG A 254 17.67 -18.04 -9.51
CA ARG A 254 17.69 -17.49 -10.88
C ARG A 254 18.55 -18.33 -11.82
N GLU A 255 19.69 -18.84 -11.33
CA GLU A 255 20.60 -19.70 -12.09
C GLU A 255 20.03 -21.10 -12.30
N ALA A 256 19.33 -21.65 -11.31
CA ALA A 256 18.64 -22.94 -11.41
C ALA A 256 17.43 -22.88 -12.37
N ALA A 257 16.75 -21.74 -12.45
CA ALA A 257 15.60 -21.55 -13.33
C ALA A 257 16.02 -21.48 -14.81
N THR A 258 15.23 -22.11 -15.70
CA THR A 258 15.52 -22.08 -17.14
C THR A 258 15.51 -20.64 -17.66
N ARG A 259 16.30 -20.32 -18.70
CA ARG A 259 16.38 -18.96 -19.27
C ARG A 259 15.01 -18.37 -19.67
N ARG A 260 14.05 -19.22 -20.03
CA ARG A 260 12.68 -18.81 -20.37
C ARG A 260 11.87 -18.39 -19.14
N GLU A 261 12.14 -18.99 -17.99
CA GLU A 261 11.43 -18.78 -16.73
C GLU A 261 12.11 -17.73 -15.84
N SER A 262 13.44 -17.70 -15.83
CA SER A 262 14.23 -16.77 -15.00
C SER A 262 13.99 -15.31 -15.41
N GLY A 263 13.88 -15.05 -16.72
CA GLY A 263 13.68 -13.71 -17.24
C GLY A 263 14.75 -12.72 -16.77
N SER A 264 14.41 -11.43 -16.75
CA SER A 264 15.28 -10.41 -16.16
C SER A 264 14.79 -10.11 -14.74
N CYS A 265 15.16 -10.96 -13.77
CA CYS A 265 15.00 -10.66 -12.35
C CYS A 265 16.26 -9.92 -11.85
N LYS A 266 16.13 -8.61 -11.63
CA LYS A 266 17.18 -7.74 -11.11
C LYS A 266 16.60 -6.89 -9.99
N VAL A 267 17.41 -6.57 -9.00
CA VAL A 267 17.05 -5.55 -8.01
C VAL A 267 17.01 -4.20 -8.72
N THR A 268 15.82 -3.60 -8.76
CA THR A 268 15.56 -2.31 -9.41
C THR A 268 15.67 -1.15 -8.45
N LYS A 269 15.31 -1.37 -7.19
CA LYS A 269 15.38 -0.38 -6.12
C LYS A 269 15.79 -1.09 -4.84
N ARG A 270 16.70 -0.46 -4.12
CA ARG A 270 17.10 -0.81 -2.76
C ARG A 270 16.83 0.40 -1.89
N MET A 271 16.13 0.21 -0.78
CA MET A 271 15.75 1.28 0.14
C MET A 271 16.13 0.85 1.55
N GLU A 272 17.00 1.61 2.19
CA GLU A 272 17.35 1.41 3.60
C GLU A 272 16.40 2.23 4.47
N VAL A 273 15.96 1.62 5.56
CA VAL A 273 15.02 2.16 6.52
C VAL A 273 15.54 1.81 7.90
N SER A 274 15.72 2.81 8.76
CA SER A 274 15.97 2.59 10.19
C SER A 274 14.63 2.62 10.90
N VAL A 275 14.27 1.49 11.52
CA VAL A 275 13.02 1.38 12.29
C VAL A 275 13.41 1.41 13.76
N GLU A 276 13.03 2.48 14.44
CA GLU A 276 13.19 2.60 15.88
C GLU A 276 12.13 1.74 16.57
N GLU A 277 12.55 0.89 17.50
CA GLU A 277 11.61 0.22 18.39
C GLU A 277 10.97 1.29 19.25
N ALA A 278 9.73 1.64 18.91
CA ALA A 278 8.93 2.45 19.81
C ALA A 278 8.81 1.65 21.10
N ASN A 279 9.55 2.08 22.12
CA ASN A 279 9.36 1.67 23.50
C ASN A 279 8.01 2.24 23.96
N GLU A 280 6.94 1.88 23.27
CA GLU A 280 5.60 1.90 23.78
C GLU A 280 5.60 0.84 24.88
N SER A 281 6.18 1.20 26.04
CA SER A 281 5.84 0.59 27.32
C SER A 281 4.33 0.41 27.25
N PRO A 282 3.79 -0.82 27.29
CA PRO A 282 2.43 -1.14 26.90
C PRO A 282 1.46 -0.25 27.66
N GLN A 283 1.19 0.92 27.10
CA GLN A 283 0.21 1.81 27.64
C GLN A 283 -1.08 1.10 27.27
N PRO A 284 -1.88 0.69 28.26
CA PRO A 284 -3.09 -0.07 28.01
C PRO A 284 -3.86 0.70 26.94
N THR A 285 -4.01 0.07 25.76
CA THR A 285 -4.65 0.69 24.61
C THR A 285 -5.94 1.32 25.08
N THR A 286 -5.96 2.65 24.98
CA THR A 286 -6.87 3.62 25.59
C THR A 286 -8.31 3.53 25.03
N ILE A 287 -8.85 2.32 24.88
CA ILE A 287 -10.29 2.13 24.83
C ILE A 287 -10.84 2.15 26.27
N GLU A 288 -10.04 1.74 27.27
CA GLU A 288 -10.41 1.88 28.69
C GLU A 288 -10.21 3.30 29.24
N ALA A 289 -9.24 4.10 28.76
CA ALA A 289 -9.01 5.42 29.34
C ALA A 289 -10.01 6.51 28.87
N ALA A 290 -10.90 6.22 27.93
CA ALA A 290 -12.09 7.04 27.69
C ALA A 290 -13.25 6.69 28.63
N LEU A 291 -13.24 5.49 29.25
CA LEU A 291 -14.22 5.09 30.25
C LEU A 291 -13.68 5.46 31.63
N ARG A 292 -13.99 6.68 32.06
CA ARG A 292 -13.71 7.13 33.43
C ARG A 292 -14.62 6.36 34.39
N TYR A 293 -14.19 5.18 34.84
CA TYR A 293 -14.91 4.42 35.84
C TYR A 293 -14.83 5.14 37.18
N GLU A 294 -15.97 5.52 37.74
CA GLU A 294 -16.04 6.06 39.10
C GLU A 294 -16.57 4.95 40.02
N VAL A 295 -15.73 4.50 40.97
CA VAL A 295 -16.14 3.50 41.96
C VAL A 295 -16.72 4.21 43.17
N LYS A 296 -18.04 4.12 43.38
CA LYS A 296 -18.72 4.68 44.56
C LYS A 296 -19.22 3.54 45.44
N ARG A 297 -18.71 3.45 46.67
CA ARG A 297 -19.21 2.57 47.74
C ARG A 297 -19.53 1.15 47.25
N THR A 298 -18.55 0.47 46.65
CA THR A 298 -18.59 -0.91 46.09
C THR A 298 -19.34 -1.14 44.77
N PHE A 299 -19.80 -0.11 44.05
CA PHE A 299 -20.41 -0.27 42.72
C PHE A 299 -19.58 0.43 41.64
N VAL A 300 -19.33 -0.28 40.53
CA VAL A 300 -18.63 0.25 39.35
C VAL A 300 -19.65 1.01 38.50
N HIS A 301 -19.55 2.35 38.48
CA HIS A 301 -20.41 3.16 37.64
C HIS A 301 -19.81 3.29 36.24
N VAL A 302 -20.40 2.58 35.28
CA VAL A 302 -20.03 2.68 33.86
C VAL A 302 -20.96 3.70 33.19
N PRO A 303 -20.48 4.91 32.81
CA PRO A 303 -21.33 5.89 32.15
C PRO A 303 -21.75 5.37 30.77
N ILE A 304 -23.04 5.12 30.58
CA ILE A 304 -23.60 4.72 29.27
C ILE A 304 -23.80 5.99 28.44
N PRO A 305 -23.14 6.15 27.28
CA PRO A 305 -23.40 7.29 26.41
C PRO A 305 -24.87 7.30 25.96
N SER A 306 -25.50 8.46 26.06
CA SER A 306 -26.93 8.68 25.80
C SER A 306 -27.39 8.31 24.37
N SER A 307 -26.46 8.01 23.47
CA SER A 307 -26.73 7.49 22.12
C SER A 307 -27.33 6.08 22.09
N LEU A 308 -27.35 5.36 23.22
CA LEU A 308 -28.05 4.06 23.36
C LEU A 308 -29.46 4.20 23.96
N CYS A 309 -29.97 5.42 24.14
CA CYS A 309 -31.37 5.63 24.50
C CYS A 309 -32.25 5.18 23.32
N SER A 310 -32.74 3.94 23.38
CA SER A 310 -33.85 3.50 22.55
C SER A 310 -35.01 4.47 22.79
N THR A 311 -35.34 5.27 21.77
CA THR A 311 -36.53 6.12 21.78
C THR A 311 -37.72 5.26 22.19
N LEU A 312 -38.32 5.61 23.32
CA LEU A 312 -39.50 4.96 23.88
C LEU A 312 -40.50 4.68 22.75
N SER A 313 -40.79 3.39 22.55
CA SER A 313 -41.87 2.94 21.68
C SER A 313 -43.17 3.55 22.19
N THR A 314 -43.67 4.54 21.45
CA THR A 314 -44.94 5.19 21.71
C THR A 314 -46.04 4.15 21.57
N ALA A 315 -46.58 3.67 22.69
CA ALA A 315 -47.74 2.79 22.68
C ALA A 315 -48.94 3.51 22.04
N PRO A 316 -49.79 2.79 21.27
CA PRO A 316 -50.95 3.38 20.62
C PRO A 316 -51.98 3.84 21.67
N ILE A 317 -52.36 5.12 21.60
CA ILE A 317 -53.50 5.67 22.35
C ILE A 317 -54.78 5.19 21.66
N THR A 318 -55.58 4.40 22.37
CA THR A 318 -56.99 4.18 22.04
C THR A 318 -57.87 5.07 22.92
N MET A 319 -58.48 6.09 22.33
CA MET A 319 -59.89 6.49 22.53
C MET A 319 -60.28 7.60 21.56
#